data_AF-A0A1I2PT84-F1
#
_entry.id   AF-A0A1I2PT84-F1
#
_cell.length_a   1.000
_cell.length_b   1.000
_cell.length_c   1.000
_cell.angle_alpha   90.00
_cell.angle_beta   90.00
_cell.angle_gamma   90.00
#
_symmetry.space_group_name_H-M   'P 1'
#
loop_
_entity.id
_entity.type
_entity.pdbx_description
1 polymer ?
#
loop_
_entity_poly.entity_id
_entity_poly.type
_entity_poly.pdbx_seq_one_letter_code
_entity_poly.pdbx_strand_id
1 'polypeptide(L)'
;MSEHKKNTDQDFTHAHRWLDRAARELGVDESLIRPVVGDLLDLTRDVAHGPSRPAAPLTAFLVGVAAGSQDLSAKQRQEFVRKAAKNLRDIIAEDQDS
;
A
#
# COMPACT_ATOMS: atom_id res chain seq x y z
N MET A 1 12.57 25.25 -5.48
CA MET A 1 12.19 23.81 -5.38
C MET A 1 12.36 23.23 -3.97
N SER A 2 12.62 24.02 -2.91
CA SER A 2 13.13 23.51 -1.62
C SER A 2 12.10 23.33 -0.50
N GLU A 3 10.91 23.91 -0.59
CA GLU A 3 9.86 23.77 0.45
C GLU A 3 9.00 22.53 0.25
N HIS A 4 8.57 22.25 -0.99
CA HIS A 4 7.68 21.12 -1.28
C HIS A 4 8.31 19.77 -0.92
N LYS A 5 9.62 19.61 -1.18
CA LYS A 5 10.38 18.40 -0.85
C LYS A 5 10.52 18.17 0.66
N LYS A 6 10.77 19.23 1.43
CA LYS A 6 10.82 19.16 2.90
C LYS A 6 9.48 18.73 3.51
N ASN A 7 8.38 19.21 2.92
CA ASN A 7 7.04 18.90 3.41
C ASN A 7 6.69 17.43 3.17
N THR A 8 6.99 16.89 1.98
CA THR A 8 6.80 15.46 1.67
C THR A 8 7.62 14.55 2.58
N ASP A 9 8.88 14.89 2.87
CA ASP A 9 9.73 14.09 3.76
C ASP A 9 9.20 14.06 5.21
N GLN A 10 8.64 15.17 5.68
CA GLN A 10 7.99 15.26 6.99
C GLN A 10 6.67 14.47 7.02
N ASP A 11 5.81 14.62 6.02
CA ASP A 11 4.55 13.87 5.91
C ASP A 11 4.78 12.36 5.93
N PHE A 12 5.79 11.90 5.19
CA PHE A 12 6.15 10.48 5.14
C PHE A 12 6.70 9.98 6.48
N THR A 13 7.46 10.82 7.19
CA THR A 13 7.95 10.50 8.55
C THR A 13 6.79 10.36 9.55
N HIS A 14 5.80 11.25 9.46
CA HIS A 14 4.60 11.19 10.31
C HIS A 14 3.78 9.93 10.01
N ALA A 15 3.60 9.59 8.74
CA ALA A 15 2.91 8.38 8.30
C ALA A 15 3.58 7.11 8.85
N HIS A 16 4.91 7.00 8.77
CA HIS A 16 5.63 5.84 9.32
C HIS A 16 5.41 5.67 10.83
N ARG A 17 5.55 6.74 11.62
CA ARG A 17 5.33 6.65 13.07
C ARG A 17 3.90 6.24 13.41
N TRP A 18 2.92 6.72 12.64
CA TRP A 18 1.53 6.31 12.80
C TRP A 18 1.35 4.82 12.48
N LEU A 19 1.91 4.35 11.36
CA LEU A 19 1.84 2.95 10.94
C LEU A 19 2.50 2.01 11.96
N ASP A 20 3.65 2.38 12.53
CA ASP A 20 4.28 1.60 13.59
C ASP A 20 3.36 1.46 14.81
N ARG A 21 2.71 2.57 15.23
CA ARG A 21 1.76 2.55 16.35
C ARG A 21 0.55 1.68 16.04
N ALA A 22 -0.06 1.86 14.86
CA ALA A 22 -1.21 1.09 14.44
C ALA A 22 -0.88 -0.41 14.35
N ALA A 23 0.30 -0.78 13.85
CA ALA A 23 0.76 -2.16 13.79
C ALA A 23 0.86 -2.78 15.20
N ARG A 24 1.43 -2.06 16.17
CA ARG A 24 1.48 -2.53 17.57
C ARG A 24 0.10 -2.75 18.17
N GLU A 25 -0.83 -1.81 18.01
CA GLU A 25 -2.20 -1.94 18.53
C GLU A 25 -2.94 -3.14 17.90
N LEU A 26 -2.63 -3.46 16.63
CA LEU A 26 -3.22 -4.58 15.91
C LEU A 26 -2.46 -5.91 16.09
N GLY A 27 -1.34 -5.91 16.82
CA GLY A 27 -0.48 -7.10 16.97
C GLY A 27 0.19 -7.55 15.67
N VAL A 28 0.41 -6.64 14.73
CA VAL A 28 1.08 -6.89 13.45
C VAL A 28 2.56 -6.54 13.57
N ASP A 29 3.44 -7.38 13.02
CA ASP A 29 4.87 -7.12 12.94
C ASP A 29 5.15 -5.87 12.08
N GLU A 30 5.76 -4.84 12.68
CA GLU A 30 6.13 -3.59 12.02
C GLU A 30 7.09 -3.79 10.83
N SER A 31 7.87 -4.88 10.84
CA SER A 31 8.76 -5.24 9.73
C SER A 31 8.02 -5.64 8.46
N LEU A 32 6.73 -6.00 8.58
CA LEU A 32 5.89 -6.38 7.45
C LEU A 32 5.49 -5.16 6.60
N ILE A 33 5.15 -4.04 7.25
CA ILE A 33 4.50 -2.91 6.56
C ILE A 33 5.51 -2.03 5.83
N ARG A 34 6.64 -1.68 6.48
CA ARG A 34 7.64 -0.72 5.94
C ARG A 34 8.10 -1.03 4.52
N PRO A 35 8.39 -2.29 4.15
CA PRO A 35 8.90 -2.59 2.81
C PRO A 35 7.87 -2.40 1.69
N VAL A 36 6.58 -2.41 1.99
CA VAL A 36 5.49 -2.41 1.01
C VAL A 36 4.62 -1.16 1.03
N VAL A 37 4.92 -0.18 1.90
CA VAL A 37 4.19 1.10 1.99
C VAL A 37 4.12 1.78 0.62
N GLY A 38 5.25 1.88 -0.08
CA GLY A 38 5.32 2.53 -1.40
C GLY A 38 4.39 1.85 -2.41
N ASP A 39 4.44 0.52 -2.50
CA ASP A 39 3.61 -0.26 -3.45
C ASP A 39 2.12 -0.07 -3.19
N LEU A 40 1.71 -0.07 -1.91
CA LEU A 40 0.31 0.16 -1.52
C LEU A 40 -0.13 1.61 -1.75
N LEU A 41 0.73 2.59 -1.49
CA LEU A 41 0.41 3.99 -1.76
C LEU A 41 0.27 4.27 -3.26
N ASP A 42 1.15 3.69 -4.09
CA ASP A 42 1.02 3.79 -5.55
C ASP A 42 -0.25 3.10 -6.05
N LEU A 43 -0.58 1.91 -5.55
CA LEU A 43 -1.86 1.26 -5.85
C LEU A 43 -3.06 2.14 -5.46
N THR A 44 -3.07 2.68 -4.25
CA THR A 44 -4.19 3.53 -3.78
C THR A 44 -4.31 4.81 -4.62
N ARG A 45 -3.17 5.38 -5.04
CA ARG A 45 -3.12 6.52 -5.96
C ARG A 45 -3.77 6.14 -7.29
N ASP A 46 -3.37 5.03 -7.89
CA ASP A 46 -3.84 4.64 -9.22
C ASP A 46 -5.33 4.27 -9.20
N VAL A 47 -5.82 3.57 -8.17
CA VAL A 47 -7.25 3.30 -8.01
C VAL A 47 -8.05 4.59 -7.83
N ALA A 48 -7.52 5.55 -7.06
CA ALA A 48 -8.19 6.81 -6.81
C ALA A 48 -8.24 7.75 -8.03
N HIS A 49 -7.25 7.67 -8.92
CA HIS A 49 -7.26 8.40 -10.19
C HIS A 49 -7.98 7.64 -11.31
N GLY A 50 -8.03 6.31 -11.20
CA GLY A 50 -8.77 5.42 -12.09
C GLY A 50 -10.16 5.09 -11.55
N PRO A 51 -10.56 3.81 -11.54
CA PRO A 51 -11.97 3.38 -11.61
C PRO A 51 -12.89 3.94 -10.51
N SER A 52 -12.38 4.22 -9.31
CA SER A 52 -13.21 4.79 -8.23
C SER A 52 -12.38 5.24 -7.02
N ARG A 53 -12.51 6.51 -6.63
CA ARG A 53 -11.92 7.05 -5.38
C ARG A 53 -12.32 6.28 -4.13
N PRO A 54 -13.61 5.95 -3.89
CA PRO A 54 -14.02 5.07 -2.80
C PRO A 54 -13.36 3.68 -2.80
N ALA A 55 -12.99 3.15 -3.97
CA ALA A 55 -12.38 1.83 -4.06
C ALA A 55 -10.93 1.80 -3.56
N ALA A 56 -10.21 2.93 -3.54
CA ALA A 56 -8.80 2.96 -3.16
C ALA A 56 -8.49 2.32 -1.78
N PRO A 57 -9.15 2.71 -0.67
CA PRO A 57 -8.93 2.05 0.61
C PRO A 57 -9.44 0.59 0.63
N LEU A 58 -10.50 0.28 -0.12
CA LEU A 58 -11.08 -1.06 -0.18
C LEU A 58 -10.18 -2.05 -0.92
N THR A 59 -9.51 -1.60 -1.98
CA THR A 59 -8.53 -2.40 -2.72
C THR A 59 -7.31 -2.70 -1.86
N ALA A 60 -6.79 -1.71 -1.12
CA ALA A 60 -5.69 -1.95 -0.17
C ALA A 60 -6.10 -2.95 0.94
N PHE A 61 -7.33 -2.84 1.44
CA PHE A 61 -7.88 -3.82 2.39
C PHE A 61 -7.94 -5.22 1.79
N LEU A 62 -8.43 -5.39 0.56
CA LEU A 62 -8.48 -6.69 -0.11
C LEU A 62 -7.10 -7.32 -0.30
N VAL A 63 -6.09 -6.52 -0.67
CA VAL A 63 -4.70 -6.99 -0.74
C VAL A 63 -4.23 -7.48 0.63
N GLY A 64 -4.55 -6.76 1.70
CA GLY A 64 -4.27 -7.15 3.08
C GLY A 64 -4.95 -8.46 3.48
N VAL A 65 -6.24 -8.62 3.16
CA VAL A 65 -7.01 -9.85 3.42
C VAL A 65 -6.42 -11.05 2.67
N ALA A 66 -6.10 -10.89 1.38
CA ALA A 66 -5.53 -11.96 0.56
C ALA A 66 -4.12 -12.37 0.99
N ALA A 67 -3.29 -11.40 1.41
CA ALA A 67 -1.99 -11.70 2.02
C ALA A 67 -2.17 -12.39 3.39
N GLY A 68 -3.18 -11.96 4.14
CA GLY A 68 -3.66 -12.48 5.42
C GLY A 68 -4.03 -13.95 5.41
N SER A 69 -4.75 -14.38 4.37
CA SER A 69 -5.36 -15.71 4.27
C SER A 69 -4.39 -16.83 3.87
N GLN A 70 -3.12 -16.51 3.61
CA GLN A 70 -2.11 -17.48 3.19
C GLN A 70 -1.10 -17.76 4.30
N ASP A 71 -0.61 -18.99 4.35
CA ASP A 71 0.51 -19.39 5.20
C ASP A 71 1.85 -18.98 4.55
N LEU A 72 2.22 -17.72 4.76
CA LEU A 72 3.42 -17.10 4.18
C LEU A 72 4.32 -16.54 5.28
N SER A 73 5.63 -16.75 5.14
CA SER A 73 6.63 -15.99 5.89
C SER A 73 6.51 -14.49 5.61
N ALA A 74 7.07 -13.65 6.48
CA ALA A 74 7.04 -12.19 6.30
C ALA A 74 7.57 -11.75 4.92
N LYS A 75 8.67 -12.33 4.45
CA LYS A 75 9.25 -12.02 3.13
C LYS A 75 8.34 -12.46 1.99
N GLN A 76 7.75 -13.66 2.07
CA GLN A 76 6.80 -14.12 1.05
C GLN A 76 5.53 -13.27 1.03
N ARG A 77 5.07 -12.82 2.19
CA ARG A 77 3.91 -11.92 2.31
C ARG A 77 4.19 -10.55 1.70
N GLN A 78 5.38 -9.99 1.93
CA GLN A 78 5.82 -8.76 1.27
C GLN A 78 5.84 -8.91 -0.25
N GLU A 79 6.42 -10.02 -0.75
CA GLU A 79 6.46 -10.32 -2.18
C GLU A 79 5.07 -10.50 -2.79
N PHE A 80 4.16 -11.17 -2.06
CA PHE A 80 2.77 -11.30 -2.46
C PHE A 80 2.08 -9.93 -2.59
N VAL A 81 2.24 -9.05 -1.59
CA VAL A 81 1.68 -7.69 -1.62
C VAL A 81 2.20 -6.90 -2.82
N ARG A 82 3.52 -6.95 -3.10
CA ARG A 82 4.11 -6.28 -4.27
C ARG A 82 3.50 -6.78 -5.58
N LYS A 83 3.41 -8.10 -5.75
CA LYS A 83 2.83 -8.72 -6.94
C LYS A 83 1.35 -8.38 -7.10
N ALA A 84 0.57 -8.46 -6.02
CA ALA A 84 -0.84 -8.11 -6.03
C ALA A 84 -1.05 -6.64 -6.41
N ALA A 85 -0.27 -5.73 -5.81
CA ALA A 85 -0.31 -4.31 -6.13
C ALA A 85 0.04 -4.05 -7.59
N LYS A 86 1.10 -4.68 -8.12
CA LYS A 86 1.45 -4.57 -9.54
C LYS A 86 0.33 -5.07 -10.45
N ASN A 87 -0.17 -6.29 -10.23
CA ASN A 87 -1.19 -6.88 -11.08
C ASN A 87 -2.47 -6.05 -11.13
N LEU A 88 -2.89 -5.49 -9.98
CA LEU A 88 -4.07 -4.62 -9.92
C LEU A 88 -3.85 -3.29 -10.65
N ARG A 89 -2.64 -2.73 -10.60
CA ARG A 89 -2.30 -1.52 -11.35
C ARG A 89 -2.25 -1.78 -12.86
N ASP A 90 -1.77 -2.94 -13.28
CA ASP A 90 -1.80 -3.35 -14.68
C ASP A 90 -3.24 -3.43 -15.20
N ILE A 91 -4.17 -4.02 -14.43
CA ILE A 91 -5.62 -4.06 -14.75
C ILE A 91 -6.20 -2.64 -14.87
N ILE A 92 -5.86 -1.75 -13.93
CA ILE A 92 -6.34 -0.36 -13.97
C ILE A 92 -5.83 0.35 -15.22
N ALA A 93 -4.60 0.11 -15.65
CA ALA A 93 -4.05 0.72 -16.86
C ALA A 93 -4.77 0.21 -18.13
N GLU A 94 -5.04 -1.09 -18.23
CA GLU A 94 -5.77 -1.69 -19.35
C GLU A 94 -7.19 -1.10 -19.51
N ASP A 95 -7.88 -0.84 -18.40
CA ASP A 95 -9.22 -0.24 -18.39
C ASP A 95 -9.24 1.24 -18.80
N GLN A 96 -8.12 1.97 -18.70
CA GLN A 96 -8.03 3.39 -19.09
C GLN A 96 -7.66 3.59 -20.56
N ASP A 97 -7.04 2.58 -21.18
CA ASP A 97 -6.60 2.61 -22.59
C ASP A 97 -7.66 2.06 -23.56
N SER A 98 -8.79 1.55 -23.05
CA SER A 98 -9.93 0.97 -23.81
C SER A 98 -11.06 1.97 -24.04
#